data_AF-A0A6I4ZQE4-F1
#
_entry.id   AF-A0A6I4ZQE4-F1
#
_cell.length_a   1.000
_cell.length_b   1.000
_cell.length_c   1.000
_cell.angle_alpha   90.00
_cell.angle_beta   90.00
_cell.angle_gamma   90.00
#
_symmetry.space_group_name_H-M   'P 1'
#
loop_
_entity.id
_entity.type
_entity.pdbx_description
1 polymer ?
#
loop_
_entity_poly.entity_id
_entity_poly.type
_entity_poly.pdbx_seq_one_letter_code
_entity_poly.pdbx_strand_id
1 'polypeptide(L)'
;FKMVCGGGLAIMPREAITVREFVSLDEYLKVSEAVIRIFNAADMLRKNRAMARIKVLIDRIGVDRFLEMVDDELAQPWAQRDFSPERLLFLDNEEERAPARRDSYAQPGDDAEAFTQFVASNVKAQKQQGFSTVQVKITRGDLTPAQFHGIADLMREYCGGNARTTVQQNMVLRWVRDESLYEVYSRLVALDLAESGAETVRDVVSCPGTDSCKLGITSSMGLNRAIQERVTDLALDDPQVSKLHIKMSGCPNSCGQHHLGNIGFHGAAMKVDGHQLPAYHAFIGGGYEEGNGKVRIGTQLKLRLPAKRTPDAVQRWLELYQQGRENGEEFNAFFDRIGKEPFEEAVRDLTIPGDFSDDNREMFIDWTKFELYVLERGEGECAV
;
A
#
# COMPACT_ATOMS: atom_id res chain seq x y z
N PHE A 1 -1.46 24.19 -6.29
CA PHE A 1 -1.58 22.71 -6.32
C PHE A 1 -1.68 22.25 -7.77
N LYS A 2 -1.01 21.15 -8.14
CA LYS A 2 -1.37 20.42 -9.37
C LYS A 2 -2.64 19.61 -9.08
N MET A 3 -3.63 19.67 -9.96
CA MET A 3 -4.91 18.97 -9.76
C MET A 3 -5.07 17.85 -10.77
N VAL A 4 -5.26 16.63 -10.26
CA VAL A 4 -5.48 15.42 -11.07
C VAL A 4 -6.84 14.81 -10.77
N CYS A 5 -7.40 14.06 -11.72
CA CYS A 5 -8.69 13.39 -11.59
C CYS A 5 -8.74 12.11 -12.42
N GLY A 6 -9.65 11.17 -12.11
CA GLY A 6 -9.88 10.01 -12.97
C GLY A 6 -9.00 8.79 -12.70
N GLY A 7 -8.22 8.78 -11.61
CA GLY A 7 -7.45 7.61 -11.22
C GLY A 7 -8.31 6.49 -10.60
N GLY A 8 -7.78 5.27 -10.59
CA GLY A 8 -8.33 4.18 -9.75
C GLY A 8 -7.87 2.79 -10.14
N LEU A 9 -7.65 1.91 -9.16
CA LEU A 9 -6.85 0.68 -9.30
C LEU A 9 -7.61 -0.65 -9.38
N ALA A 10 -8.94 -0.70 -9.20
CA ALA A 10 -9.70 -1.95 -9.42
C ALA A 10 -9.49 -2.47 -10.87
N ILE A 11 -9.86 -3.72 -11.17
CA ILE A 11 -9.83 -4.45 -12.48
C ILE A 11 -9.24 -3.73 -13.71
N MET A 12 -9.76 -2.54 -14.07
CA MET A 12 -9.17 -1.68 -15.10
C MET A 12 -8.39 -0.51 -14.47
N PRO A 13 -7.12 -0.70 -14.05
CA PRO A 13 -6.35 0.36 -13.42
C PRO A 13 -6.14 1.55 -14.39
N ARG A 14 -6.23 2.76 -13.84
CA ARG A 14 -6.00 4.03 -14.57
C ARG A 14 -5.22 5.00 -13.70
N GLU A 15 -4.24 5.65 -14.31
CA GLU A 15 -3.62 6.85 -13.75
C GLU A 15 -4.59 8.03 -13.87
N ALA A 16 -4.52 8.97 -12.92
CA ALA A 16 -5.31 10.18 -12.98
C ALA A 16 -4.75 11.15 -14.03
N ILE A 17 -5.62 11.77 -14.81
CA ILE A 17 -5.25 12.83 -15.75
C ILE A 17 -5.02 14.15 -15.02
N THR A 18 -4.17 15.01 -15.56
CA THR A 18 -4.06 16.39 -15.10
C THR A 18 -5.27 17.20 -15.56
N VAL A 19 -6.06 17.71 -14.62
CA VAL A 19 -7.16 18.66 -14.90
C VAL A 19 -6.64 20.09 -15.02
N ARG A 20 -5.68 20.44 -14.16
CA ARG A 20 -4.98 21.73 -14.14
C ARG A 20 -3.55 21.52 -13.66
N GLU A 21 -2.58 22.06 -14.38
CA GLU A 21 -1.17 22.05 -13.94
C GLU A 21 -0.98 22.88 -12.65
N PHE A 22 -1.78 23.93 -12.47
CA PHE A 22 -1.80 24.72 -11.26
C PHE A 22 -3.20 25.26 -10.93
N VAL A 23 -3.57 25.15 -9.66
CA VAL A 23 -4.76 25.75 -9.05
C VAL A 23 -4.34 26.38 -7.71
N SER A 24 -4.78 27.60 -7.43
CA SER A 24 -4.57 28.23 -6.12
C SER A 24 -5.43 27.56 -5.04
N LEU A 25 -5.18 27.89 -3.77
CA LEU A 25 -6.00 27.39 -2.66
C LEU A 25 -7.48 27.83 -2.79
N ASP A 26 -7.72 29.06 -3.21
CA ASP A 26 -9.06 29.65 -3.36
C ASP A 26 -9.86 29.04 -4.53
N GLU A 27 -9.15 28.58 -5.57
CA GLU A 27 -9.77 27.95 -6.73
C GLU A 27 -9.91 26.42 -6.57
N TYR A 28 -9.20 25.81 -5.62
CA TYR A 28 -9.14 24.35 -5.48
C TYR A 28 -10.51 23.73 -5.24
N LEU A 29 -11.29 24.29 -4.31
CA LEU A 29 -12.64 23.81 -4.00
C LEU A 29 -13.60 24.05 -5.16
N LYS A 30 -13.45 25.15 -5.89
CA LYS A 30 -14.25 25.50 -7.07
C LYS A 30 -14.08 24.47 -8.19
N VAL A 31 -12.83 24.19 -8.57
CA VAL A 31 -12.53 23.20 -9.61
C VAL A 31 -12.91 21.78 -9.16
N SER A 32 -12.71 21.46 -7.87
CA SER A 32 -13.15 20.17 -7.30
C SER A 32 -14.65 19.98 -7.42
N GLU A 33 -15.44 21.02 -7.12
CA GLU A 33 -16.88 20.96 -7.25
C GLU A 33 -17.34 20.84 -8.72
N ALA A 34 -16.70 21.54 -9.65
CA ALA A 34 -17.01 21.39 -11.09
C ALA A 34 -16.85 19.92 -11.53
N VAL A 35 -15.73 19.29 -11.16
CA VAL A 35 -15.48 17.86 -11.43
C VAL A 35 -16.54 16.96 -10.79
N ILE A 36 -16.92 17.23 -9.53
CA ILE A 36 -17.94 16.46 -8.82
C ILE A 36 -19.32 16.65 -9.46
N ARG A 37 -19.67 17.86 -9.92
CA ARG A 37 -20.93 18.15 -10.62
C ARG A 37 -21.03 17.38 -11.92
N ILE A 38 -19.97 17.39 -12.73
CA ILE A 38 -19.87 16.60 -13.96
C ILE A 38 -20.04 15.11 -13.66
N PHE A 39 -19.33 14.62 -12.65
CA PHE A 39 -19.46 13.21 -12.23
C PHE A 39 -20.88 12.88 -11.76
N ASN A 40 -21.52 13.79 -11.02
CA ASN A 40 -22.86 13.61 -10.48
C ASN A 40 -23.91 13.54 -11.61
N ALA A 41 -23.82 14.44 -12.59
CA ALA A 41 -24.74 14.57 -13.72
C ALA A 41 -24.56 13.50 -14.83
N ALA A 42 -23.50 12.69 -14.76
CA ALA A 42 -23.23 11.66 -15.75
C ALA A 42 -24.16 10.43 -15.62
N ASP A 43 -25.39 10.52 -16.14
CA ASP A 43 -26.41 9.46 -16.11
C ASP A 43 -25.92 8.11 -16.65
N MET A 44 -25.02 8.15 -17.63
CA MET A 44 -24.39 6.94 -18.19
C MET A 44 -23.66 6.08 -17.14
N LEU A 45 -23.18 6.69 -16.06
CA LEU A 45 -22.50 6.00 -14.96
C LEU A 45 -23.48 5.39 -13.94
N ARG A 46 -24.77 5.74 -14.00
CA ARG A 46 -25.79 5.25 -13.06
C ARG A 46 -26.46 3.95 -13.50
N LYS A 47 -26.16 3.47 -14.71
CA LYS A 47 -26.75 2.26 -15.29
C LYS A 47 -26.11 0.96 -14.79
N ASN A 48 -24.81 0.98 -14.49
CA ASN A 48 -24.07 -0.21 -14.08
C ASN A 48 -23.01 0.17 -13.04
N ARG A 49 -23.13 -0.38 -11.83
CA ARG A 49 -22.23 -0.12 -10.70
C ARG A 49 -20.76 -0.42 -11.02
N ALA A 50 -20.47 -1.45 -11.81
CA ALA A 50 -19.10 -1.79 -12.22
C ALA A 50 -18.47 -0.72 -13.14
N MET A 51 -19.31 0.05 -13.83
CA MET A 51 -18.92 1.10 -14.77
C MET A 51 -19.22 2.51 -14.25
N ALA A 52 -19.44 2.65 -12.93
CA ALA A 52 -19.93 3.90 -12.33
C ALA A 52 -18.83 4.88 -11.88
N ARG A 53 -17.55 4.53 -12.04
CA ARG A 53 -16.41 5.37 -11.61
C ARG A 53 -16.12 6.46 -12.63
N ILE A 54 -15.68 7.64 -12.20
CA ILE A 54 -15.39 8.79 -13.06
C ILE A 54 -14.35 8.48 -14.16
N LYS A 55 -13.39 7.58 -13.90
CA LYS A 55 -12.45 7.08 -14.91
C LYS A 55 -13.12 6.51 -16.16
N VAL A 56 -14.30 5.91 -16.00
CA VAL A 56 -15.09 5.35 -17.12
C VAL A 56 -15.71 6.47 -17.96
N LEU A 57 -16.10 7.59 -17.35
CA LEU A 57 -16.59 8.75 -18.08
C LEU A 57 -15.48 9.30 -18.96
N ILE A 58 -14.30 9.55 -18.36
CA ILE A 58 -13.12 10.09 -19.05
C ILE A 58 -12.70 9.16 -20.20
N ASP A 59 -12.59 7.84 -19.97
CA ASP A 59 -12.26 6.85 -21.01
C ASP A 59 -13.24 6.89 -22.20
N ARG A 60 -14.52 7.18 -21.95
CA ARG A 60 -15.56 7.14 -22.99
C ARG A 60 -15.67 8.42 -23.80
N ILE A 61 -15.51 9.58 -23.16
CA ILE A 61 -15.67 10.88 -23.83
C ILE A 61 -14.33 11.46 -24.32
N GLY A 62 -13.21 10.95 -23.81
CA GLY A 62 -11.87 11.46 -24.07
C GLY A 62 -11.45 12.54 -23.07
N VAL A 63 -10.14 12.67 -22.89
CA VAL A 63 -9.52 13.62 -21.96
C VAL A 63 -9.88 15.05 -22.34
N ASP A 64 -9.68 15.42 -23.60
CA ASP A 64 -9.91 16.79 -24.09
C ASP A 64 -11.35 17.22 -23.85
N ARG A 65 -12.32 16.35 -24.19
CA ARG A 65 -13.74 16.64 -23.96
C ARG A 65 -14.07 16.77 -22.47
N PHE A 66 -13.46 15.95 -21.61
CA PHE A 66 -13.66 16.08 -20.18
C PHE A 66 -13.11 17.41 -19.64
N LEU A 67 -11.96 17.87 -20.13
CA LEU A 67 -11.40 19.16 -19.74
C LEU A 67 -12.28 20.33 -20.19
N GLU A 68 -12.80 20.28 -21.43
CA GLU A 68 -13.79 21.25 -21.92
C GLU A 68 -15.03 21.28 -21.03
N MET A 69 -15.55 20.11 -20.62
CA MET A 69 -16.70 20.05 -19.71
C MET A 69 -16.41 20.71 -18.36
N VAL A 70 -15.17 20.62 -17.85
CA VAL A 70 -14.77 21.31 -16.62
C VAL A 70 -14.79 22.84 -16.84
N ASP A 71 -14.33 23.32 -17.99
CA ASP A 71 -14.39 24.75 -18.34
C ASP A 71 -15.84 25.24 -18.49
N ASP A 72 -16.67 24.48 -19.20
CA ASP A 72 -18.10 24.78 -19.40
C ASP A 72 -18.87 24.83 -18.06
N GLU A 73 -18.55 23.92 -17.14
CA GLU A 73 -19.17 23.85 -15.81
C GLU A 73 -18.70 25.02 -14.91
N LEU A 74 -17.44 25.43 -15.03
CA LEU A 74 -16.88 26.59 -14.32
C LEU A 74 -17.41 27.94 -14.86
N ALA A 75 -17.92 27.98 -16.09
CA ALA A 75 -18.55 29.18 -16.65
C ALA A 75 -19.97 29.43 -16.11
N GLN A 76 -20.55 28.48 -15.39
CA GLN A 76 -21.91 28.58 -14.86
C GLN A 76 -22.02 29.56 -13.69
N PRO A 77 -23.20 30.16 -13.43
CA PRO A 77 -23.37 31.15 -12.36
C PRO A 77 -22.98 30.69 -10.95
N TRP A 78 -23.10 29.38 -10.66
CA TRP A 78 -22.75 28.83 -9.35
C TRP A 78 -21.27 28.99 -9.01
N ALA A 79 -20.39 29.07 -10.01
CA ALA A 79 -18.94 29.19 -9.84
C ALA A 79 -18.49 30.59 -9.38
N GLN A 80 -19.41 31.57 -9.33
CA GLN A 80 -19.16 32.93 -8.84
C GLN A 80 -19.34 33.09 -7.33
N ARG A 81 -19.81 32.05 -6.64
CA ARG A 81 -19.92 32.07 -5.17
C ARG A 81 -18.55 32.06 -4.51
N ASP A 82 -18.51 32.33 -3.22
CA ASP A 82 -17.29 32.25 -2.43
C ASP A 82 -16.85 30.80 -2.15
N PHE A 83 -15.64 30.47 -2.59
CA PHE A 83 -14.95 29.19 -2.41
C PHE A 83 -13.78 29.25 -1.44
N SER A 84 -13.62 30.36 -0.71
CA SER A 84 -12.60 30.46 0.32
C SER A 84 -12.65 29.26 1.26
N PRO A 85 -11.53 28.53 1.44
CA PRO A 85 -11.49 27.39 2.34
C PRO A 85 -11.38 27.82 3.80
N GLU A 86 -11.26 29.12 4.11
CA GLU A 86 -11.06 29.64 5.47
C GLU A 86 -11.99 29.00 6.50
N ARG A 87 -13.28 28.88 6.16
CA ARG A 87 -14.30 28.25 7.03
C ARG A 87 -14.14 26.74 7.24
N LEU A 88 -13.33 26.07 6.41
CA LEU A 88 -13.08 24.64 6.41
C LEU A 88 -11.67 24.30 6.91
N LEU A 89 -10.79 25.29 7.09
CA LEU A 89 -9.44 25.06 7.57
C LEU A 89 -9.48 24.61 9.02
N PHE A 90 -8.93 23.42 9.28
CA PHE A 90 -8.55 22.98 10.61
C PHE A 90 -7.11 23.42 10.87
N LEU A 91 -6.94 24.61 11.43
CA LEU A 91 -5.64 25.17 11.78
C LEU A 91 -5.25 24.70 13.19
N ASP A 92 -4.52 23.60 13.23
CA ASP A 92 -4.00 23.04 14.48
C ASP A 92 -2.51 23.34 14.64
N ASN A 93 -2.17 24.13 15.66
CA ASN A 93 -0.78 24.44 15.97
C ASN A 93 -0.18 23.31 16.81
N GLU A 94 0.27 22.26 16.14
CA GLU A 94 0.93 21.13 16.81
C GLU A 94 2.27 21.53 17.46
N GLU A 95 2.96 22.56 16.94
CA GLU A 95 4.25 23.02 17.45
C GLU A 95 4.13 23.56 18.89
N GLU A 96 3.04 24.26 19.19
CA GLU A 96 2.75 24.76 20.55
C GLU A 96 2.62 23.63 21.58
N ARG A 97 2.27 22.41 21.13
CA ARG A 97 2.14 21.22 22.00
C ARG A 97 3.34 20.28 21.90
N ALA A 98 4.36 20.63 21.13
CA ALA A 98 5.56 19.82 21.02
C ALA A 98 6.26 19.73 22.40
N PRO A 99 6.72 18.54 22.81
CA PRO A 99 7.35 18.39 24.12
C PRO A 99 8.56 19.32 24.31
N ALA A 100 8.71 19.86 25.52
CA ALA A 100 9.90 20.63 25.89
C ALA A 100 11.13 19.72 26.05
N ARG A 101 12.32 20.31 26.00
CA ARG A 101 13.56 19.57 26.28
C ARG A 101 13.60 19.27 27.78
N ARG A 102 13.93 18.02 28.14
CA ARG A 102 14.16 17.57 29.52
C ARG A 102 15.66 17.59 29.85
N ASP A 103 15.96 17.55 31.15
CA ASP A 103 17.34 17.56 31.66
C ASP A 103 18.07 16.23 31.43
N SER A 104 17.34 15.13 31.34
CA SER A 104 17.89 13.79 31.16
C SER A 104 17.03 12.94 30.23
N TYR A 105 17.70 12.06 29.47
CA TYR A 105 17.07 11.07 28.60
C TYR A 105 17.75 9.72 28.77
N ALA A 106 16.97 8.64 28.68
CA ALA A 106 17.54 7.30 28.63
C ALA A 106 18.45 7.14 27.40
N GLN A 107 19.48 6.30 27.54
CA GLN A 107 20.45 6.00 26.49
C GLN A 107 20.45 4.50 26.20
N PRO A 108 20.76 4.10 24.95
CA PRO A 108 20.81 2.69 24.57
C PRO A 108 21.82 1.90 25.41
N GLY A 109 21.39 0.70 25.83
CA GLY A 109 22.21 -0.27 26.54
C GLY A 109 22.58 -1.43 25.62
N ASP A 110 22.19 -2.64 26.00
CA ASP A 110 22.49 -3.87 25.25
C ASP A 110 21.76 -3.95 23.89
N ASP A 111 20.73 -3.12 23.67
CA ASP A 111 19.91 -3.04 22.47
C ASP A 111 20.37 -1.96 21.47
N ALA A 112 21.58 -1.40 21.65
CA ALA A 112 22.08 -0.30 20.84
C ALA A 112 22.11 -0.58 19.33
N GLU A 113 22.41 -1.82 18.93
CA GLU A 113 22.43 -2.22 17.52
C GLU A 113 21.02 -2.21 16.91
N ALA A 114 20.05 -2.84 17.59
CA ALA A 114 18.66 -2.88 17.16
C ALA A 114 18.03 -1.47 17.12
N PHE A 115 18.35 -0.62 18.10
CA PHE A 115 17.96 0.78 18.10
C PHE A 115 18.55 1.54 16.90
N THR A 116 19.83 1.32 16.57
CA THR A 116 20.48 1.96 15.42
C THR A 116 19.80 1.56 14.10
N GLN A 117 19.47 0.27 13.94
CA GLN A 117 18.74 -0.22 12.77
C GLN A 117 17.34 0.40 12.69
N PHE A 118 16.61 0.47 13.81
CA PHE A 118 15.31 1.13 13.88
C PHE A 118 15.39 2.60 13.48
N VAL A 119 16.37 3.34 14.00
CA VAL A 119 16.57 4.76 13.62
C VAL A 119 16.84 4.88 12.12
N ALA A 120 17.67 4.02 11.55
CA ALA A 120 18.02 4.08 10.14
C ALA A 120 16.82 3.87 9.20
N SER A 121 15.86 3.01 9.57
CA SER A 121 14.70 2.68 8.71
C SER A 121 13.41 3.42 9.06
N ASN A 122 13.18 3.73 10.34
CA ASN A 122 11.89 4.21 10.83
C ASN A 122 11.90 5.69 11.23
N VAL A 123 13.08 6.33 11.31
CA VAL A 123 13.20 7.72 11.77
C VAL A 123 13.63 8.63 10.64
N LYS A 124 12.91 9.73 10.46
CA LYS A 124 13.26 10.80 9.51
C LYS A 124 13.27 12.14 10.24
N ALA A 125 14.32 12.94 10.06
CA ALA A 125 14.41 14.28 10.62
C ALA A 125 13.22 15.14 10.16
N GLN A 126 12.63 15.90 11.09
CA GLN A 126 11.58 16.84 10.78
C GLN A 126 12.18 18.14 10.22
N LYS A 127 11.36 19.00 9.60
CA LYS A 127 11.80 20.33 9.16
C LYS A 127 12.18 21.24 10.34
N GLN A 128 11.54 21.05 11.49
CA GLN A 128 11.84 21.76 12.72
C GLN A 128 13.06 21.14 13.41
N GLN A 129 14.03 21.98 13.77
CA GLN A 129 15.29 21.52 14.38
C GLN A 129 15.03 20.86 15.75
N GLY A 130 15.78 19.79 16.04
CA GLY A 130 15.69 19.04 17.29
C GLY A 130 14.47 18.10 17.38
N PHE A 131 13.78 17.88 16.27
CA PHE A 131 12.65 16.98 16.16
C PHE A 131 12.78 16.03 14.99
N SER A 132 12.24 14.83 15.20
CA SER A 132 12.16 13.75 14.24
C SER A 132 10.74 13.20 14.15
N THR A 133 10.48 12.53 13.03
CA THR A 133 9.31 11.69 12.83
C THR A 133 9.70 10.23 13.03
N VAL A 134 8.85 9.45 13.69
CA VAL A 134 9.03 8.02 13.91
C VAL A 134 7.88 7.27 13.26
N GLN A 135 8.18 6.46 12.25
CA GLN A 135 7.21 5.62 11.57
C GLN A 135 7.15 4.25 12.26
N VAL A 136 6.06 4.02 12.98
CA VAL A 136 5.76 2.75 13.62
C VAL A 136 5.27 1.79 12.55
N LYS A 137 6.05 0.74 12.27
CA LYS A 137 5.67 -0.36 11.39
C LYS A 137 4.57 -1.17 12.10
N ILE A 138 3.41 -1.30 11.46
CA ILE A 138 2.23 -2.01 11.97
C ILE A 138 1.86 -3.04 10.91
N THR A 139 2.18 -4.29 11.18
CA THR A 139 1.91 -5.40 10.27
C THR A 139 0.42 -5.43 9.89
N ARG A 140 0.14 -5.21 8.61
CA ARG A 140 -1.21 -5.15 8.00
C ARG A 140 -2.11 -4.01 8.52
N GLY A 141 -1.57 -3.11 9.35
CA GLY A 141 -2.36 -2.12 10.08
C GLY A 141 -3.15 -2.69 11.26
N ASP A 142 -2.87 -3.93 11.67
CA ASP A 142 -3.56 -4.58 12.78
C ASP A 142 -2.91 -4.18 14.12
N LEU A 143 -3.72 -3.66 15.04
CA LEU A 143 -3.32 -3.34 16.41
C LEU A 143 -4.23 -4.03 17.40
N THR A 144 -3.64 -4.62 18.43
CA THR A 144 -4.41 -5.04 19.61
C THR A 144 -4.89 -3.81 20.40
N PRO A 145 -5.95 -3.93 21.23
CA PRO A 145 -6.37 -2.82 22.09
C PRO A 145 -5.25 -2.29 22.99
N ALA A 146 -4.42 -3.16 23.56
CA ALA A 146 -3.29 -2.77 24.40
C ALA A 146 -2.24 -1.97 23.63
N GLN A 147 -1.89 -2.41 22.41
CA GLN A 147 -1.00 -1.67 21.52
C GLN A 147 -1.57 -0.29 21.15
N PHE A 148 -2.85 -0.22 20.79
CA PHE A 148 -3.50 1.05 20.45
C PHE A 148 -3.50 2.05 21.61
N HIS A 149 -3.82 1.59 22.83
CA HIS A 149 -3.71 2.41 24.04
C HIS A 149 -2.26 2.82 24.34
N GLY A 150 -1.30 1.91 24.18
CA GLY A 150 0.12 2.19 24.37
C GLY A 150 0.68 3.24 23.41
N ILE A 151 0.29 3.18 22.12
CA ILE A 151 0.61 4.23 21.15
C ILE A 151 -0.01 5.56 21.58
N ALA A 152 -1.27 5.56 22.06
CA ALA A 152 -1.92 6.79 22.51
C ALA A 152 -1.23 7.41 23.75
N ASP A 153 -0.73 6.60 24.67
CA ASP A 153 0.10 7.08 25.79
C ASP A 153 1.40 7.70 25.29
N LEU A 154 2.11 6.99 24.40
CA LEU A 154 3.34 7.48 23.77
C LEU A 154 3.11 8.81 23.06
N MET A 155 2.01 8.94 22.30
CA MET A 155 1.65 10.18 21.61
C MET A 155 1.46 11.35 22.58
N ARG A 156 0.79 11.14 23.71
CA ARG A 156 0.58 12.19 24.73
C ARG A 156 1.88 12.63 25.37
N GLU A 157 2.81 11.71 25.59
CA GLU A 157 4.06 11.97 26.30
C GLU A 157 5.14 12.56 25.38
N TYR A 158 5.27 12.05 24.15
CA TYR A 158 6.41 12.33 23.26
C TYR A 158 6.07 13.05 21.95
N CYS A 159 4.79 13.23 21.61
CA CYS A 159 4.38 13.67 20.26
C CYS A 159 3.34 14.81 20.25
N GLY A 160 3.07 15.45 21.39
CA GLY A 160 2.04 16.49 21.49
C GLY A 160 0.61 16.00 21.20
N GLY A 161 0.37 14.69 21.37
CA GLY A 161 -0.94 14.04 21.28
C GLY A 161 -1.39 13.63 19.88
N ASN A 162 -0.55 13.74 18.85
CA ASN A 162 -0.95 13.53 17.45
C ASN A 162 -0.09 12.49 16.71
N ALA A 163 -0.73 11.77 15.80
CA ALA A 163 -0.10 10.86 14.84
C ALA A 163 -0.80 10.95 13.48
N ARG A 164 -0.21 10.34 12.45
CA ARG A 164 -0.79 10.24 11.10
C ARG A 164 -0.73 8.79 10.62
N THR A 165 -1.81 8.28 10.04
CA THR A 165 -1.77 6.99 9.34
C THR A 165 -1.15 7.17 7.95
N THR A 166 -0.51 6.12 7.44
CA THR A 166 0.12 6.12 6.11
C THR A 166 -0.67 5.24 5.14
N VAL A 167 -0.40 5.40 3.83
CA VAL A 167 -0.95 4.51 2.80
C VAL A 167 -0.31 3.11 2.82
N GLN A 168 0.75 2.92 3.61
CA GLN A 168 1.41 1.63 3.85
C GLN A 168 0.90 0.95 5.14
N GLN A 169 -0.28 1.34 5.64
CA GLN A 169 -0.91 0.76 6.84
C GLN A 169 -0.18 1.03 8.17
N ASN A 170 0.85 1.88 8.13
CA ASN A 170 1.65 2.28 9.29
C ASN A 170 1.16 3.57 9.95
N MET A 171 1.73 3.93 11.11
CA MET A 171 1.50 5.20 11.78
C MET A 171 2.79 6.02 11.91
N VAL A 172 2.71 7.33 11.71
CA VAL A 172 3.82 8.28 11.88
C VAL A 172 3.55 9.14 13.12
N LEU A 173 4.46 9.03 14.07
CA LEU A 173 4.59 9.92 15.21
C LEU A 173 5.39 11.14 14.77
N ARG A 174 4.91 12.34 15.11
CA ARG A 174 5.59 13.61 14.79
C ARG A 174 5.97 14.32 16.08
N TRP A 175 6.85 15.33 15.97
CA TRP A 175 7.28 16.13 17.11
C TRP A 175 8.00 15.32 18.21
N VAL A 176 8.60 14.19 17.85
CA VAL A 176 9.44 13.43 18.76
C VAL A 176 10.79 14.13 18.85
N ARG A 177 11.24 14.49 20.05
CA ARG A 177 12.58 15.05 20.21
C ARG A 177 13.65 14.04 19.86
N ASP A 178 14.72 14.51 19.21
CA ASP A 178 15.84 13.65 18.82
C ASP A 178 16.44 12.93 20.04
N GLU A 179 16.54 13.62 21.19
CA GLU A 179 17.07 13.03 22.42
C GLU A 179 16.13 12.00 23.08
N SER A 180 14.84 11.99 22.71
CA SER A 180 13.84 11.04 23.22
C SER A 180 13.66 9.80 22.36
N LEU A 181 14.36 9.68 21.22
CA LEU A 181 14.19 8.57 20.27
C LEU A 181 14.38 7.20 20.93
N TYR A 182 15.36 7.06 21.83
CA TYR A 182 15.59 5.79 22.51
C TYR A 182 14.47 5.42 23.49
N GLU A 183 13.90 6.39 24.20
CA GLU A 183 12.75 6.13 25.08
C GLU A 183 11.51 5.75 24.28
N VAL A 184 11.25 6.44 23.17
CA VAL A 184 10.17 6.09 22.24
C VAL A 184 10.36 4.67 21.69
N TYR A 185 11.56 4.34 21.24
CA TYR A 185 11.92 2.99 20.82
C TYR A 185 11.67 1.95 21.92
N SER A 186 12.16 2.19 23.14
CA SER A 186 12.00 1.27 24.27
C SER A 186 10.53 1.02 24.60
N ARG A 187 9.68 2.05 24.50
CA ARG A 187 8.23 1.91 24.69
C ARG A 187 7.58 1.13 23.57
N LEU A 188 8.02 1.30 22.33
CA LEU A 188 7.58 0.49 21.21
C LEU A 188 8.03 -0.98 21.34
N VAL A 189 9.23 -1.25 21.88
CA VAL A 189 9.71 -2.61 22.18
C VAL A 189 8.77 -3.29 23.16
N ALA A 190 8.40 -2.60 24.24
CA ALA A 190 7.44 -3.11 25.23
C ALA A 190 6.03 -3.39 24.65
N LEU A 191 5.70 -2.80 23.50
CA LEU A 191 4.43 -3.01 22.79
C LEU A 191 4.54 -3.99 21.62
N ASP A 192 5.72 -4.56 21.36
CA ASP A 192 6.00 -5.37 20.17
C ASP A 192 5.74 -4.60 18.85
N LEU A 193 6.17 -3.33 18.81
CA LEU A 193 5.97 -2.40 17.69
C LEU A 193 7.26 -1.67 17.28
N ALA A 194 8.41 -2.14 17.74
CA ALA A 194 9.72 -1.56 17.44
C ALA A 194 10.43 -2.24 16.26
N GLU A 195 9.72 -2.99 15.44
CA GLU A 195 10.31 -3.66 14.28
C GLU A 195 10.83 -2.61 13.28
N SER A 196 12.10 -2.78 12.89
CA SER A 196 12.73 -1.98 11.84
C SER A 196 12.15 -2.31 10.45
N GLY A 197 12.46 -1.48 9.45
CA GLY A 197 12.12 -1.73 8.06
C GLY A 197 10.77 -1.18 7.62
N ALA A 198 10.27 -0.11 8.24
CA ALA A 198 9.13 0.63 7.70
C ALA A 198 9.41 1.09 6.24
N GLU A 199 8.41 0.96 5.36
CA GLU A 199 8.52 1.29 3.93
C GLU A 199 9.56 0.46 3.16
N THR A 200 9.93 -0.72 3.66
CA THR A 200 10.87 -1.63 2.96
C THR A 200 10.17 -2.83 2.34
N VAL A 201 10.93 -3.72 1.69
CA VAL A 201 10.42 -5.01 1.17
C VAL A 201 9.81 -5.91 2.26
N ARG A 202 10.18 -5.68 3.52
CA ARG A 202 9.63 -6.37 4.69
C ARG A 202 8.33 -5.75 5.21
N ASP A 203 7.98 -4.56 4.75
CA ASP A 203 6.75 -3.84 5.09
C ASP A 203 5.67 -4.11 4.04
N VAL A 204 5.16 -5.33 4.09
CA VAL A 204 4.24 -5.86 3.09
C VAL A 204 2.82 -5.38 3.36
N VAL A 205 2.15 -4.84 2.34
CA VAL A 205 0.75 -4.39 2.46
C VAL A 205 -0.22 -5.42 1.96
N SER A 206 -1.30 -5.63 2.73
CA SER A 206 -2.40 -6.52 2.34
C SER A 206 -3.76 -5.98 2.75
N CYS A 207 -4.79 -6.21 1.93
CA CYS A 207 -6.16 -6.10 2.41
C CYS A 207 -6.56 -7.33 3.26
N PRO A 208 -7.73 -7.34 3.89
CA PRO A 208 -8.19 -8.50 4.65
C PRO A 208 -8.36 -9.77 3.80
N GLY A 209 -8.91 -9.71 2.58
CA GLY A 209 -9.14 -10.93 1.79
C GLY A 209 -10.18 -11.86 2.45
N THR A 210 -10.08 -13.18 2.26
CA THR A 210 -11.05 -14.16 2.81
C THR A 210 -11.04 -14.29 4.34
N ASP A 211 -10.11 -13.59 4.99
CA ASP A 211 -10.00 -13.51 6.45
C ASP A 211 -11.22 -12.81 7.07
N SER A 212 -11.70 -11.71 6.48
CA SER A 212 -12.91 -11.01 6.92
C SER A 212 -13.73 -10.33 5.82
N CYS A 213 -13.29 -10.37 4.56
CA CYS A 213 -13.99 -9.74 3.44
C CYS A 213 -14.89 -10.73 2.68
N LYS A 214 -16.16 -10.34 2.48
CA LYS A 214 -17.16 -11.08 1.69
C LYS A 214 -16.79 -11.27 0.22
N LEU A 215 -15.97 -10.36 -0.33
CA LEU A 215 -15.53 -10.39 -1.73
C LEU A 215 -14.13 -11.01 -1.89
N GLY A 216 -13.50 -11.44 -0.79
CA GLY A 216 -12.21 -12.11 -0.84
C GLY A 216 -12.30 -13.40 -1.67
N ILE A 217 -11.29 -13.63 -2.50
CA ILE A 217 -11.09 -14.89 -3.23
C ILE A 217 -10.02 -15.72 -2.50
N THR A 218 -8.97 -15.08 -2.00
CA THR A 218 -7.91 -15.72 -1.21
C THR A 218 -7.57 -14.93 0.05
N SER A 219 -6.88 -15.57 1.00
CA SER A 219 -6.40 -14.97 2.24
C SER A 219 -5.15 -14.13 1.96
N SER A 220 -5.36 -12.84 1.70
CA SER A 220 -4.24 -11.93 1.49
C SER A 220 -3.47 -11.64 2.78
N MET A 221 -4.10 -11.72 3.96
CA MET A 221 -3.38 -11.58 5.23
C MET A 221 -2.50 -12.79 5.54
N GLY A 222 -2.93 -13.99 5.15
CA GLY A 222 -2.15 -15.21 5.28
C GLY A 222 -0.96 -15.25 4.30
N LEU A 223 -1.17 -14.82 3.05
CA LEU A 223 -0.07 -14.65 2.10
C LEU A 223 0.94 -13.59 2.58
N ASN A 224 0.45 -12.49 3.15
CA ASN A 224 1.28 -11.43 3.72
C ASN A 224 2.26 -11.99 4.76
N ARG A 225 1.76 -12.75 5.73
CA ARG A 225 2.60 -13.42 6.74
C ARG A 225 3.65 -14.32 6.09
N ALA A 226 3.22 -15.20 5.17
CA ALA A 226 4.13 -16.16 4.54
C ALA A 226 5.23 -15.49 3.69
N ILE A 227 4.93 -14.36 3.03
CA ILE A 227 5.93 -13.57 2.31
C ILE A 227 6.86 -12.85 3.30
N GLN A 228 6.33 -12.26 4.37
CA GLN A 228 7.17 -11.60 5.37
C GLN A 228 8.17 -12.56 6.02
N GLU A 229 7.72 -13.75 6.42
CA GLU A 229 8.59 -14.82 6.92
C GLU A 229 9.67 -15.15 5.88
N ARG A 230 9.28 -15.41 4.63
CA ARG A 230 10.22 -15.74 3.56
C ARG A 230 11.26 -14.65 3.31
N VAL A 231 10.84 -13.38 3.22
CA VAL A 231 11.76 -12.26 2.96
C VAL A 231 12.69 -12.02 4.15
N THR A 232 12.23 -12.26 5.37
CA THR A 232 13.05 -12.16 6.59
C THR A 232 14.11 -13.26 6.61
N ASP A 233 13.73 -14.50 6.29
CA ASP A 233 14.64 -15.66 6.26
C ASP A 233 15.76 -15.53 5.22
N LEU A 234 15.50 -14.81 4.12
CA LEU A 234 16.52 -14.55 3.10
C LEU A 234 17.66 -13.64 3.59
N ALA A 235 17.50 -12.99 4.76
CA ALA A 235 18.50 -12.12 5.37
C ALA A 235 19.10 -11.09 4.38
N LEU A 236 18.25 -10.55 3.50
CA LEU A 236 18.69 -9.64 2.45
C LEU A 236 19.12 -8.30 3.08
N ASP A 237 20.43 -8.08 3.17
CA ASP A 237 21.04 -6.78 3.46
C ASP A 237 21.49 -6.14 2.15
N ASP A 238 20.49 -5.74 1.36
CA ASP A 238 20.69 -5.20 0.02
C ASP A 238 19.90 -3.89 -0.10
N PRO A 239 20.59 -2.73 -0.17
CA PRO A 239 19.93 -1.43 -0.20
C PRO A 239 18.94 -1.26 -1.34
N GLN A 240 19.13 -1.95 -2.46
CA GLN A 240 18.25 -1.87 -3.62
C GLN A 240 17.00 -2.73 -3.45
N VAL A 241 17.16 -3.93 -2.88
CA VAL A 241 16.03 -4.79 -2.54
C VAL A 241 15.20 -4.19 -1.41
N SER A 242 15.84 -3.56 -0.43
CA SER A 242 15.14 -2.93 0.70
C SER A 242 14.15 -1.87 0.27
N LYS A 243 14.34 -1.18 -0.86
CA LYS A 243 13.41 -0.15 -1.37
C LYS A 243 12.14 -0.71 -2.01
N LEU A 244 12.05 -2.02 -2.20
CA LEU A 244 10.93 -2.62 -2.92
C LEU A 244 9.68 -2.63 -2.06
N HIS A 245 8.52 -2.47 -2.70
CA HIS A 245 7.23 -2.62 -2.06
C HIS A 245 6.49 -3.85 -2.58
N ILE A 246 6.06 -4.70 -1.66
CA ILE A 246 5.19 -5.84 -1.96
C ILE A 246 3.77 -5.51 -1.51
N LYS A 247 2.81 -5.65 -2.42
CA LYS A 247 1.41 -5.28 -2.19
C LYS A 247 0.45 -6.36 -2.65
N MET A 248 -0.58 -6.68 -1.87
CA MET A 248 -1.52 -7.74 -2.24
C MET A 248 -2.97 -7.47 -1.87
N SER A 249 -3.87 -8.05 -2.66
CA SER A 249 -5.30 -8.06 -2.38
C SER A 249 -5.88 -9.47 -2.50
N GLY A 250 -6.85 -9.81 -1.65
CA GLY A 250 -7.58 -11.08 -1.78
C GLY A 250 -8.48 -11.14 -3.02
N CYS A 251 -8.67 -10.05 -3.76
CA CYS A 251 -9.47 -10.02 -5.01
C CYS A 251 -9.04 -8.87 -5.96
N PRO A 252 -9.54 -8.83 -7.21
CA PRO A 252 -9.20 -7.80 -8.21
C PRO A 252 -9.61 -6.35 -7.89
N ASN A 253 -10.27 -6.09 -6.74
CA ASN A 253 -10.68 -4.74 -6.35
C ASN A 253 -9.52 -3.83 -5.94
N SER A 254 -8.34 -4.40 -5.67
CA SER A 254 -7.10 -3.64 -5.40
C SER A 254 -7.12 -2.79 -4.13
N CYS A 255 -7.81 -3.22 -3.07
CA CYS A 255 -7.79 -2.55 -1.76
C CYS A 255 -6.37 -2.41 -1.16
N GLY A 256 -5.52 -3.43 -1.32
CA GLY A 256 -4.09 -3.35 -0.95
C GLY A 256 -3.20 -2.71 -2.02
N GLN A 257 -3.78 -2.09 -3.06
CA GLN A 257 -3.05 -1.39 -4.12
C GLN A 257 -2.01 -2.25 -4.89
N HIS A 258 -2.30 -3.52 -5.15
CA HIS A 258 -1.35 -4.47 -5.76
C HIS A 258 -0.74 -4.01 -7.09
N HIS A 259 -1.46 -3.21 -7.89
CA HIS A 259 -0.91 -2.65 -9.13
C HIS A 259 0.27 -1.70 -8.93
N LEU A 260 0.44 -1.15 -7.72
CA LEU A 260 1.45 -0.13 -7.40
C LEU A 260 2.64 -0.67 -6.59
N GLY A 261 2.67 -1.97 -6.31
CA GLY A 261 3.85 -2.62 -5.74
C GLY A 261 4.86 -2.97 -6.83
N ASN A 262 6.15 -2.97 -6.50
CA ASN A 262 7.17 -3.56 -7.39
C ASN A 262 6.84 -5.03 -7.66
N ILE A 263 6.32 -5.72 -6.63
CA ILE A 263 5.71 -7.04 -6.72
C ILE A 263 4.31 -6.98 -6.14
N GLY A 264 3.31 -7.23 -6.98
CA GLY A 264 1.89 -7.12 -6.68
C GLY A 264 1.17 -8.45 -6.79
N PHE A 265 0.16 -8.70 -5.96
CA PHE A 265 -0.69 -9.90 -6.07
C PHE A 265 -2.18 -9.59 -5.95
N HIS A 266 -3.01 -10.30 -6.73
CA HIS A 266 -4.43 -10.40 -6.40
C HIS A 266 -4.95 -11.83 -6.42
N GLY A 267 -5.91 -12.13 -5.54
CA GLY A 267 -6.52 -13.45 -5.42
C GLY A 267 -7.20 -13.92 -6.70
N ALA A 268 -7.07 -15.22 -6.95
CA ALA A 268 -7.63 -15.99 -8.05
C ALA A 268 -7.92 -17.42 -7.57
N ALA A 269 -8.61 -18.20 -8.40
CA ALA A 269 -8.79 -19.63 -8.19
C ALA A 269 -8.20 -20.41 -9.36
N MET A 270 -7.69 -21.61 -9.07
CA MET A 270 -7.31 -22.61 -10.06
C MET A 270 -8.11 -23.89 -9.82
N LYS A 271 -8.17 -24.74 -10.84
CA LYS A 271 -8.80 -26.06 -10.75
C LYS A 271 -7.82 -27.12 -11.26
N VAL A 272 -7.58 -28.14 -10.46
CA VAL A 272 -6.70 -29.27 -10.76
C VAL A 272 -7.41 -30.54 -10.31
N ASP A 273 -7.51 -31.51 -11.22
CA ASP A 273 -8.18 -32.80 -10.99
C ASP A 273 -9.53 -32.69 -10.24
N GLY A 274 -10.43 -31.85 -10.76
CA GLY A 274 -11.76 -31.65 -10.16
C GLY A 274 -11.79 -30.74 -8.93
N HIS A 275 -10.68 -30.56 -8.23
CA HIS A 275 -10.55 -29.78 -7.00
C HIS A 275 -10.15 -28.33 -7.28
N GLN A 276 -10.67 -27.39 -6.50
CA GLN A 276 -10.27 -25.99 -6.57
C GLN A 276 -9.12 -25.73 -5.59
N LEU A 277 -8.25 -24.80 -5.94
CA LEU A 277 -7.18 -24.35 -5.06
C LEU A 277 -7.00 -22.82 -5.13
N PRO A 278 -6.59 -22.18 -4.02
CA PRO A 278 -6.38 -20.75 -3.96
C PRO A 278 -5.12 -20.37 -4.73
N ALA A 279 -5.20 -19.33 -5.55
CA ALA A 279 -4.10 -18.88 -6.38
C ALA A 279 -4.02 -17.36 -6.43
N TYR A 280 -2.94 -16.83 -7.03
CA TYR A 280 -2.76 -15.40 -7.24
C TYR A 280 -2.34 -15.12 -8.69
N HIS A 281 -2.86 -14.02 -9.23
CA HIS A 281 -2.21 -13.31 -10.32
C HIS A 281 -1.12 -12.42 -9.74
N ALA A 282 0.02 -12.35 -10.42
CA ALA A 282 1.14 -11.50 -10.05
C ALA A 282 1.28 -10.30 -11.01
N PHE A 283 1.75 -9.18 -10.49
CA PHE A 283 2.04 -7.94 -11.20
C PHE A 283 3.47 -7.53 -10.87
N ILE A 284 4.28 -7.22 -11.88
CA ILE A 284 5.68 -6.85 -11.68
C ILE A 284 5.93 -5.44 -12.23
N GLY A 285 6.75 -4.67 -11.53
CA GLY A 285 7.18 -3.35 -11.97
C GLY A 285 6.12 -2.27 -11.77
N GLY A 286 5.31 -2.34 -10.72
CA GLY A 286 4.47 -1.22 -10.29
C GLY A 286 5.24 -0.23 -9.40
N GLY A 287 4.69 0.95 -9.18
CA GLY A 287 5.25 1.96 -8.30
C GLY A 287 4.36 3.20 -8.16
N TYR A 288 4.48 3.93 -7.06
CA TYR A 288 3.70 5.15 -6.81
C TYR A 288 4.54 6.40 -6.52
N GLU A 289 5.87 6.27 -6.49
CA GLU A 289 6.83 7.36 -6.28
C GLU A 289 8.03 7.27 -7.25
N GLU A 290 7.85 6.69 -8.43
CA GLU A 290 8.92 6.73 -9.44
C GLU A 290 9.20 8.18 -9.85
N GLY A 291 10.48 8.58 -9.90
CA GLY A 291 10.99 9.87 -10.40
C GLY A 291 9.98 11.03 -10.50
N ASN A 292 10.00 11.95 -9.54
CA ASN A 292 9.10 13.11 -9.43
C ASN A 292 7.62 12.76 -9.22
N GLY A 293 7.31 11.62 -8.58
CA GLY A 293 5.94 11.26 -8.19
C GLY A 293 5.09 10.68 -9.32
N LYS A 294 5.73 10.06 -10.32
CA LYS A 294 5.04 9.29 -11.36
C LYS A 294 4.49 8.00 -10.80
N VAL A 295 3.30 7.66 -11.24
CA VAL A 295 2.64 6.39 -10.93
C VAL A 295 2.92 5.41 -12.08
N ARG A 296 3.28 4.19 -11.72
CA ARG A 296 3.50 3.09 -12.66
C ARG A 296 2.60 1.92 -12.30
N ILE A 297 1.78 1.49 -13.26
CA ILE A 297 0.92 0.31 -13.11
C ILE A 297 1.75 -0.92 -13.47
N GLY A 298 1.83 -1.87 -12.54
CA GLY A 298 2.55 -3.12 -12.73
C GLY A 298 2.01 -3.97 -13.88
N THR A 299 2.90 -4.70 -14.54
CA THR A 299 2.58 -5.61 -15.63
C THR A 299 2.11 -6.94 -15.09
N GLN A 300 0.87 -7.33 -15.42
CA GLN A 300 0.33 -8.63 -15.04
C GLN A 300 1.06 -9.78 -15.77
N LEU A 301 1.55 -10.76 -15.01
CA LEU A 301 2.09 -12.01 -15.57
C LEU A 301 0.96 -12.93 -16.03
N LYS A 302 1.22 -13.77 -17.04
CA LYS A 302 0.22 -14.70 -17.59
C LYS A 302 -0.10 -15.86 -16.65
N LEU A 303 0.86 -16.23 -15.82
CA LEU A 303 0.80 -17.40 -14.94
C LEU A 303 -0.07 -17.09 -13.71
N ARG A 304 -0.66 -18.15 -13.14
CA ARG A 304 -1.28 -18.12 -11.81
C ARG A 304 -0.42 -18.96 -10.87
N LEU A 305 -0.17 -18.44 -9.68
CA LEU A 305 0.65 -19.08 -8.67
C LEU A 305 -0.26 -19.65 -7.58
N PRO A 306 -0.17 -20.96 -7.26
CA PRO A 306 -0.80 -21.50 -6.06
C PRO A 306 -0.39 -20.71 -4.81
N ALA A 307 -1.35 -20.45 -3.91
CA ALA A 307 -1.15 -19.58 -2.76
C ALA A 307 0.08 -19.97 -1.92
N LYS A 308 0.23 -21.27 -1.65
CA LYS A 308 1.32 -21.84 -0.85
C LYS A 308 2.70 -21.77 -1.52
N ARG A 309 2.78 -21.58 -2.83
CA ARG A 309 4.04 -21.42 -3.60
C ARG A 309 4.34 -19.97 -3.96
N THR A 310 3.45 -19.05 -3.61
CA THR A 310 3.65 -17.61 -3.91
C THR A 310 4.85 -17.01 -3.18
N PRO A 311 5.17 -17.40 -1.91
CA PRO A 311 6.42 -16.96 -1.26
C PRO A 311 7.69 -17.39 -2.01
N ASP A 312 7.72 -18.61 -2.58
CA ASP A 312 8.85 -19.09 -3.37
C ASP A 312 9.05 -18.23 -4.63
N ALA A 313 7.95 -17.81 -5.26
CA ALA A 313 8.01 -16.91 -6.42
C ALA A 313 8.66 -15.56 -6.08
N VAL A 314 8.31 -14.98 -4.92
CA VAL A 314 8.94 -13.74 -4.44
C VAL A 314 10.45 -13.93 -4.28
N GLN A 315 10.87 -14.99 -3.58
CA GLN A 315 12.30 -15.29 -3.42
C GLN A 315 13.01 -15.34 -4.78
N ARG A 316 12.49 -16.13 -5.72
CA ARG A 316 13.13 -16.30 -7.04
C ARG A 316 13.21 -15.01 -7.85
N TRP A 317 12.22 -14.11 -7.74
CA TRP A 317 12.28 -12.81 -8.39
C TRP A 317 13.27 -11.86 -7.74
N LEU A 318 13.40 -11.90 -6.41
CA LEU A 318 14.43 -11.14 -5.71
C LEU A 318 15.84 -11.62 -6.08
N GLU A 319 16.04 -12.95 -6.12
CA GLU A 319 17.31 -13.55 -6.56
C GLU A 319 17.62 -13.22 -8.02
N LEU A 320 16.63 -13.32 -8.92
CA LEU A 320 16.77 -12.93 -10.32
C LEU A 320 17.22 -11.48 -10.47
N TYR A 321 16.61 -10.58 -9.68
CA TYR A 321 17.01 -9.17 -9.65
C TYR A 321 18.44 -8.99 -9.14
N GLN A 322 18.78 -9.59 -8.01
CA GLN A 322 20.12 -9.46 -7.41
C GLN A 322 21.24 -9.97 -8.34
N GLN A 323 21.01 -11.09 -9.02
CA GLN A 323 21.99 -11.70 -9.92
C GLN A 323 22.06 -11.00 -11.27
N GLY A 324 20.94 -10.48 -11.76
CA GLY A 324 20.82 -9.95 -13.12
C GLY A 324 21.00 -8.44 -13.25
N ARG A 325 20.92 -7.67 -12.14
CA ARG A 325 20.98 -6.21 -12.19
C ARG A 325 22.37 -5.67 -12.49
N GLU A 326 22.40 -4.55 -13.18
CA GLU A 326 23.62 -3.74 -13.35
C GLU A 326 23.91 -2.94 -12.07
N ASN A 327 25.11 -2.35 -11.96
CA ASN A 327 25.53 -1.67 -10.74
C ASN A 327 24.61 -0.46 -10.43
N GLY A 328 23.94 -0.52 -9.28
CA GLY A 328 22.99 0.52 -8.84
C GLY A 328 21.67 0.56 -9.62
N GLU A 329 21.39 -0.44 -10.47
CA GLU A 329 20.14 -0.51 -11.22
C GLU A 329 18.97 -0.85 -10.30
N GLU A 330 17.97 0.04 -10.23
CA GLU A 330 16.74 -0.14 -9.46
C GLU A 330 15.82 -1.19 -10.11
N PHE A 331 14.99 -1.88 -9.32
CA PHE A 331 14.20 -3.05 -9.78
C PHE A 331 13.29 -2.77 -10.98
N ASN A 332 12.63 -1.62 -11.04
CA ASN A 332 11.74 -1.31 -12.16
C ASN A 332 12.54 -1.02 -13.45
N ALA A 333 13.74 -0.45 -13.34
CA ALA A 333 14.64 -0.29 -14.49
C ALA A 333 15.18 -1.64 -14.97
N PHE A 334 15.53 -2.54 -14.03
CA PHE A 334 15.87 -3.92 -14.33
C PHE A 334 14.73 -4.64 -15.08
N PHE A 335 13.49 -4.52 -14.59
CA PHE A 335 12.32 -5.11 -15.24
C PHE A 335 12.10 -4.55 -16.65
N ASP A 336 12.30 -3.25 -16.88
CA ASP A 336 12.23 -2.63 -18.21
C ASP A 336 13.26 -3.19 -19.17
N ARG A 337 14.48 -3.45 -18.68
CA ARG A 337 15.58 -3.94 -19.49
C ARG A 337 15.39 -5.39 -19.92
N ILE A 338 14.96 -6.26 -19.00
CA ILE A 338 14.90 -7.72 -19.28
C ILE A 338 13.52 -8.21 -19.69
N GLY A 339 12.48 -7.40 -19.49
CA GLY A 339 11.10 -7.75 -19.81
C GLY A 339 10.49 -8.74 -18.82
N LYS A 340 9.25 -9.16 -19.11
CA LYS A 340 8.47 -10.03 -18.22
C LYS A 340 8.80 -11.52 -18.39
N GLU A 341 9.30 -11.92 -19.54
CA GLU A 341 9.51 -13.32 -19.90
C GLU A 341 10.47 -14.04 -18.93
N PRO A 342 11.62 -13.44 -18.51
CA PRO A 342 12.48 -14.05 -17.49
C PRO A 342 11.80 -14.20 -16.12
N PHE A 343 10.93 -13.26 -15.74
CA PHE A 343 10.16 -13.35 -14.49
C PHE A 343 9.12 -14.48 -14.56
N GLU A 344 8.47 -14.67 -15.70
CA GLU A 344 7.55 -15.80 -15.93
C GLU A 344 8.31 -17.14 -15.92
N GLU A 345 9.50 -17.20 -16.54
CA GLU A 345 10.31 -18.42 -16.59
C GLU A 345 10.79 -18.86 -15.21
N ALA A 346 11.23 -17.90 -14.37
CA ALA A 346 11.75 -18.17 -13.03
C ALA A 346 10.74 -18.90 -12.11
N VAL A 347 9.45 -18.84 -12.42
CA VAL A 347 8.38 -19.40 -11.57
C VAL A 347 7.48 -20.39 -12.29
N ARG A 348 7.83 -20.78 -13.53
CA ARG A 348 6.98 -21.62 -14.38
C ARG A 348 6.63 -22.96 -13.73
N ASP A 349 7.61 -23.61 -13.11
CA ASP A 349 7.46 -24.88 -12.38
C ASP A 349 6.57 -24.75 -11.13
N LEU A 350 6.47 -23.56 -10.52
CA LEU A 350 5.62 -23.35 -9.35
C LEU A 350 4.13 -23.42 -9.69
N THR A 351 3.75 -23.26 -10.97
CA THR A 351 2.36 -23.21 -11.42
C THR A 351 1.63 -24.56 -11.41
N ILE A 352 2.38 -25.67 -11.33
CA ILE A 352 1.83 -27.03 -11.42
C ILE A 352 1.89 -27.68 -10.03
N PRO A 353 0.79 -27.73 -9.26
CA PRO A 353 0.79 -28.32 -7.91
C PRO A 353 0.83 -29.86 -7.90
N GLY A 354 0.73 -30.52 -9.05
CA GLY A 354 0.47 -31.96 -9.17
C GLY A 354 -1.02 -32.28 -9.00
N ASP A 355 -1.42 -33.52 -9.32
CA ASP A 355 -2.79 -34.01 -9.09
C ASP A 355 -3.10 -34.04 -7.59
N PHE A 356 -4.39 -33.94 -7.23
CA PHE A 356 -4.79 -33.93 -5.82
C PHE A 356 -4.46 -35.26 -5.15
N SER A 357 -3.80 -35.20 -4.00
CA SER A 357 -3.41 -36.34 -3.17
C SER A 357 -3.34 -35.90 -1.70
N ASP A 358 -3.27 -36.86 -0.78
CA ASP A 358 -3.08 -36.54 0.64
C ASP A 358 -1.72 -35.83 0.89
N ASP A 359 -0.70 -36.13 0.09
CA ASP A 359 0.65 -35.55 0.22
C ASP A 359 0.70 -34.05 -0.14
N ASN A 360 -0.19 -33.57 -1.02
CA ASN A 360 -0.25 -32.16 -1.44
C ASN A 360 -1.55 -31.46 -1.02
N ARG A 361 -2.34 -32.07 -0.13
CA ARG A 361 -3.64 -31.54 0.33
C ARG A 361 -3.57 -30.09 0.83
N GLU A 362 -2.50 -29.72 1.53
CA GLU A 362 -2.26 -28.36 2.01
C GLU A 362 -2.23 -27.30 0.90
N MET A 363 -1.87 -27.67 -0.33
CA MET A 363 -1.91 -26.77 -1.50
C MET A 363 -3.33 -26.34 -1.87
N PHE A 364 -4.31 -27.15 -1.50
CA PHE A 364 -5.73 -26.94 -1.77
C PHE A 364 -6.45 -26.29 -0.58
N ILE A 365 -5.72 -25.84 0.44
CA ILE A 365 -6.25 -25.13 1.62
C ILE A 365 -5.71 -23.69 1.61
N ASP A 366 -6.58 -22.70 1.81
CA ASP A 366 -6.18 -21.30 1.91
C ASP A 366 -5.44 -21.02 3.24
N TRP A 367 -4.64 -19.97 3.31
CA TRP A 367 -3.69 -19.76 4.41
C TRP A 367 -4.29 -19.73 5.83
N THR A 368 -5.53 -19.26 5.97
CA THR A 368 -6.21 -19.11 7.26
C THR A 368 -7.42 -20.02 7.42
N LYS A 369 -7.53 -21.05 6.58
CA LYS A 369 -8.59 -22.05 6.60
C LYS A 369 -8.03 -23.43 6.93
N PHE A 370 -8.92 -24.35 7.29
CA PHE A 370 -8.60 -25.76 7.57
C PHE A 370 -9.30 -26.72 6.60
N GLU A 371 -10.27 -26.21 5.83
CA GLU A 371 -11.07 -26.97 4.87
C GLU A 371 -10.50 -26.83 3.46
N LEU A 372 -10.84 -27.79 2.59
CA LEU A 372 -10.51 -27.70 1.17
C LEU A 372 -11.14 -26.45 0.56
N TYR A 373 -10.36 -25.78 -0.28
CA TYR A 373 -10.73 -24.52 -0.89
C TYR A 373 -11.89 -24.72 -1.87
N VAL A 374 -12.91 -23.88 -1.69
CA VAL A 374 -14.02 -23.72 -2.61
C VAL A 374 -14.19 -22.23 -2.85
N LEU A 375 -14.25 -21.83 -4.12
CA LEU A 375 -14.55 -20.44 -4.47
C LEU A 375 -16.02 -20.15 -4.17
N GLU A 376 -16.23 -19.48 -3.05
CA GLU A 376 -17.54 -19.01 -2.62
C GLU A 376 -17.45 -17.61 -1.99
N ARG A 377 -18.61 -16.95 -1.87
CA ARG A 377 -18.67 -15.67 -1.16
C ARG A 377 -18.84 -15.95 0.32
N GLY A 378 -17.90 -15.49 1.14
CA GLY A 378 -17.98 -15.61 2.59
C GLY A 378 -18.99 -14.64 3.21
N GLU A 379 -19.21 -14.81 4.52
CA GLU A 379 -19.76 -13.74 5.37
C GLU A 379 -18.62 -12.79 5.73
N GLY A 380 -18.80 -11.49 5.53
CA GLY A 380 -17.75 -10.51 5.75
C GLY A 380 -18.20 -9.38 6.66
N GLU A 381 -17.25 -8.83 7.42
CA GLU A 381 -17.47 -7.72 8.35
C GLU A 381 -17.62 -6.37 7.63
N CYS A 382 -17.17 -6.30 6.37
CA CYS A 382 -17.14 -5.07 5.57
C CYS A 382 -17.81 -5.23 4.19
N ALA A 383 -18.70 -4.28 3.87
CA ALA A 383 -19.45 -4.05 2.63
C ALA A 383 -20.46 -5.15 2.19
N VAL A 384 -21.76 -4.85 2.38
CA VAL A 384 -22.91 -5.51 1.73
C VAL A 384 -23.12 -4.95 0.32
#